data_AF-A0A949I8P9-F1
#
_entry.id   AF-A0A949I8P9-F1
#
_cell.length_a   1.000
_cell.length_b   1.000
_cell.length_c   1.000
_cell.angle_alpha   90.00
_cell.angle_beta   90.00
_cell.angle_gamma   90.00
#
_symmetry.space_group_name_H-M   'P 1'
#
loop_
_entity.id
_entity.type
_entity.pdbx_description
1 polymer ?
#
loop_
_entity_poly.entity_id
_entity_poly.type
_entity_poly.pdbx_seq_one_letter_code
_entity_poly.pdbx_strand_id
1 'polypeptide(L)'
;SVYRSEADSQQYFGWMLLAHVCIAAGFVWVYRQGREDGKPWFVQGLRYGVAVSVLTAVPGYLIYYAVQPLPGALVVRQIVYSVIALLVMGAAVAWLYRNGARGAAA
;
A
#
# COMPACT_ATOMS: atom_id res chain seq x y z
N SER A 1 24.79 -4.47 -9.29
CA SER A 1 23.41 -4.12 -8.90
C SER A 1 22.73 -5.39 -8.40
N VAL A 2 21.93 -5.33 -7.33
CA VAL A 2 21.11 -6.48 -6.87
C VAL A 2 19.88 -6.69 -7.78
N TYR A 3 19.49 -5.65 -8.53
CA TYR A 3 18.35 -5.68 -9.44
C TYR A 3 18.74 -6.14 -10.85
N ARG A 4 17.77 -6.76 -11.55
CA ARG A 4 17.87 -7.11 -12.98
C ARG A 4 18.08 -5.86 -13.85
N SER A 5 18.64 -6.03 -15.03
CA SER A 5 18.72 -4.95 -16.02
C SER A 5 17.32 -4.60 -16.54
N GLU A 6 17.17 -3.42 -17.14
CA GLU A 6 15.89 -2.99 -17.70
C GLU A 6 15.41 -3.95 -18.79
N ALA A 7 16.27 -4.25 -19.78
CA ALA A 7 15.96 -5.18 -20.87
C ALA A 7 15.51 -6.56 -20.37
N ASP A 8 16.18 -7.06 -19.32
CA ASP A 8 15.85 -8.34 -18.71
C ASP A 8 14.57 -8.28 -17.85
N SER A 9 14.19 -7.10 -17.35
CA SER A 9 12.98 -6.91 -16.53
C SER A 9 11.70 -6.87 -17.37
N GLN A 10 11.77 -6.42 -18.63
CA GLN A 10 10.59 -6.24 -19.49
C GLN A 10 9.82 -7.55 -19.72
N GLN A 11 10.53 -8.68 -19.88
CA GLN A 11 9.89 -9.99 -20.07
C GLN A 11 9.10 -10.46 -18.84
N TYR A 12 9.37 -9.89 -17.65
CA TYR A 12 8.67 -10.22 -16.40
C TYR A 12 7.58 -9.21 -16.03
N PHE A 13 7.27 -8.25 -16.90
CA PHE A 13 6.26 -7.22 -16.63
C PHE A 13 4.88 -7.80 -16.26
N GLY A 14 4.49 -8.94 -16.84
CA GLY A 14 3.25 -9.64 -16.48
C GLY A 14 3.19 -10.06 -15.01
N TRP A 15 4.30 -10.50 -14.42
CA TRP A 15 4.37 -10.83 -12.99
C TRP A 15 4.20 -9.60 -12.11
N MET A 16 4.72 -8.44 -12.56
CA MET A 16 4.52 -7.18 -11.85
C MET A 16 3.05 -6.77 -11.87
N LEU A 17 2.35 -6.91 -13.00
CA LEU A 17 0.90 -6.65 -13.06
C LEU A 17 0.12 -7.57 -12.14
N LEU A 18 0.40 -8.87 -12.17
CA LEU A 18 -0.24 -9.84 -11.28
C LEU A 18 -0.04 -9.47 -9.80
N ALA A 19 1.18 -9.09 -9.43
CA ALA A 19 1.48 -8.64 -8.06
C ALA A 19 0.62 -7.42 -7.68
N HIS A 20 0.47 -6.44 -8.57
CA HIS A 20 -0.38 -5.26 -8.29
C HIS A 20 -1.86 -5.61 -8.17
N VAL A 21 -2.36 -6.55 -8.96
CA VAL A 21 -3.74 -7.06 -8.83
C VAL A 21 -3.93 -7.75 -7.48
N CYS A 22 -3.00 -8.62 -7.07
CA CYS A 22 -3.05 -9.29 -5.76
C CYS A 22 -2.99 -8.28 -4.60
N ILE A 23 -2.10 -7.28 -4.68
CA ILE A 23 -1.98 -6.22 -3.68
C ILE A 23 -3.30 -5.43 -3.61
N ALA A 24 -3.85 -5.00 -4.74
CA ALA A 24 -5.09 -4.23 -4.76
C ALA A 24 -6.25 -5.04 -4.17
N ALA A 25 -6.40 -6.31 -4.54
CA ALA A 25 -7.43 -7.19 -4.01
C ALA A 25 -7.28 -7.39 -2.49
N GLY A 26 -6.07 -7.68 -2.01
CA GLY A 26 -5.80 -7.85 -0.58
C GLY A 26 -6.02 -6.57 0.22
N PHE A 27 -5.52 -5.44 -0.28
CA PHE A 27 -5.66 -4.13 0.36
C PHE A 27 -7.14 -3.73 0.52
N VAL A 28 -7.94 -3.88 -0.54
CA VAL A 28 -9.38 -3.63 -0.46
C VAL A 28 -10.07 -4.62 0.48
N TRP A 29 -9.74 -5.91 0.39
CA TRP A 29 -10.38 -6.95 1.20
C TRP A 29 -10.17 -6.74 2.71
N VAL A 30 -8.94 -6.41 3.14
CA VAL A 30 -8.66 -6.16 4.56
C VAL A 30 -9.33 -4.86 5.03
N TYR A 31 -9.34 -3.80 4.21
CA TYR A 31 -10.06 -2.57 4.56
C TYR A 31 -11.55 -2.83 4.83
N ARG A 32 -12.20 -3.64 3.98
CA ARG A 32 -13.62 -4.00 4.14
C ARG A 32 -13.93 -4.66 5.48
N GLN A 33 -13.06 -5.54 5.95
CA GLN A 33 -13.27 -6.28 7.21
C GLN A 33 -13.09 -5.40 8.44
N GLY A 34 -12.20 -4.41 8.37
CA GLY A 34 -11.86 -3.53 9.49
C GLY A 34 -12.55 -2.17 9.49
N ARG A 35 -13.49 -1.93 8.56
CA ARG A 35 -14.28 -0.71 8.48
C ARG A 35 -15.47 -0.78 9.43
N GLU A 36 -15.77 0.34 10.07
CA GLU A 36 -16.94 0.50 10.93
C GLU A 36 -17.90 1.53 10.33
N ASP A 37 -19.19 1.24 10.40
CA ASP A 37 -20.24 2.16 9.96
C ASP A 37 -20.42 3.32 10.95
N GLY A 38 -20.91 4.46 10.47
CA GLY A 38 -21.11 5.67 11.27
C GLY A 38 -19.83 6.46 11.62
N LYS A 39 -18.63 5.87 11.48
CA LYS A 39 -17.35 6.57 11.71
C LYS A 39 -16.88 7.39 10.50
N PRO A 40 -16.18 8.52 10.68
CA PRO A 40 -15.67 9.34 9.57
C PRO A 40 -14.76 8.54 8.62
N TRP A 41 -15.12 8.47 7.34
CA TRP A 41 -14.42 7.66 6.34
C TRP A 41 -12.93 8.01 6.23
N PHE A 42 -12.59 9.30 6.30
CA PHE A 42 -11.21 9.77 6.10
C PHE A 42 -10.28 9.29 7.22
N VAL A 43 -10.71 9.41 8.48
CA VAL A 43 -9.94 8.95 9.65
C VAL A 43 -9.76 7.42 9.60
N GLN A 44 -10.81 6.68 9.22
CA GLN A 44 -10.70 5.23 9.03
C GLN A 44 -9.70 4.86 7.92
N GLY A 45 -9.71 5.61 6.81
CA GLY A 45 -8.76 5.43 5.71
C GLY A 45 -7.31 5.69 6.13
N LEU A 46 -7.05 6.79 6.87
CA LEU A 46 -5.72 7.09 7.39
C LEU A 46 -5.25 6.05 8.41
N ARG A 47 -6.11 5.67 9.37
CA ARG A 47 -5.82 4.60 10.34
C ARG A 47 -5.41 3.31 9.62
N TYR A 48 -6.17 2.93 8.59
CA TYR A 48 -5.87 1.76 7.79
C TYR A 48 -4.53 1.89 7.05
N GLY A 49 -4.27 3.03 6.40
CA GLY A 49 -3.00 3.31 5.73
C GLY A 49 -1.79 3.24 6.68
N VAL A 50 -1.90 3.76 7.91
CA VAL A 50 -0.87 3.61 8.95
C VAL A 50 -0.65 2.14 9.27
N ALA A 51 -1.72 1.39 9.54
CA ALA A 51 -1.63 -0.02 9.89
C ALA A 51 -0.92 -0.84 8.80
N VAL A 52 -1.28 -0.62 7.53
CA VAL A 52 -0.63 -1.30 6.39
C VAL A 52 0.84 -0.87 6.27
N SER A 53 1.16 0.41 6.48
CA SER A 53 2.54 0.90 6.41
C SER A 53 3.46 0.25 7.43
N VAL A 54 2.97 0.10 8.67
CA VAL A 54 3.69 -0.57 9.76
C VAL A 54 3.81 -2.07 9.51
N LEU A 55 2.81 -2.69 8.86
CA LEU A 55 2.84 -4.11 8.51
C LEU A 55 3.78 -4.42 7.33
N THR A 56 3.95 -3.48 6.40
CA THR A 56 4.58 -3.76 5.09
C THR A 56 5.84 -2.92 4.85
N ALA A 57 5.68 -1.66 4.43
CA ALA A 57 6.77 -0.82 3.95
C ALA A 57 7.86 -0.58 4.99
N VAL A 58 7.48 -0.24 6.23
CA VAL A 58 8.45 0.07 7.29
C VAL A 58 9.36 -1.14 7.59
N PRO A 59 8.84 -2.31 7.99
CA PRO A 59 9.69 -3.46 8.26
C PRO A 59 10.37 -3.98 6.99
N GLY A 60 9.69 -3.95 5.84
CA GLY A 60 10.26 -4.42 4.57
C GLY A 60 11.55 -3.69 4.18
N TYR A 61 11.54 -2.35 4.25
CA TYR A 61 12.73 -1.56 3.93
C TYR A 61 13.82 -1.64 5.00
N LEU A 62 13.46 -1.81 6.27
CA LEU A 62 14.44 -2.06 7.33
C LEU A 62 15.13 -3.41 7.15
N ILE A 63 14.37 -4.46 6.79
CA ILE A 63 14.93 -5.77 6.46
C ILE A 63 15.83 -5.67 5.22
N TYR A 64 15.40 -4.95 4.18
CA TYR A 64 16.24 -4.72 2.99
C TYR A 64 17.53 -3.98 3.32
N TYR A 65 17.48 -2.97 4.18
CA TYR A 65 18.69 -2.30 4.65
C TYR A 65 19.65 -3.22 5.40
N ALA A 66 19.11 -4.17 6.18
CA ALA A 66 19.91 -5.13 6.91
C ALA A 66 20.58 -6.18 6.01
N VAL A 67 19.92 -6.59 4.93
CA VAL A 67 20.39 -7.70 4.07
C VAL A 67 20.99 -7.25 2.74
N GLN A 68 20.74 -6.01 2.31
CA GLN A 68 21.24 -5.44 1.06
C GLN A 68 22.08 -4.19 1.36
N PRO A 69 23.16 -3.93 0.60
CA PRO A 69 24.01 -2.76 0.78
C PRO A 69 23.36 -1.50 0.21
N LEU A 70 22.20 -1.10 0.76
CA LEU A 70 21.45 0.09 0.34
C LEU A 70 21.93 1.33 1.11
N PRO A 71 22.08 2.50 0.46
CA PRO A 71 22.37 3.75 1.18
C PRO A 71 21.27 4.09 2.20
N GLY A 72 21.63 4.39 3.46
CA GLY A 72 20.64 4.68 4.51
C GLY A 72 19.68 5.82 4.16
N ALA A 73 20.16 6.88 3.52
CA ALA A 73 19.32 7.98 3.06
C ALA A 73 18.26 7.54 2.02
N LEU A 74 18.57 6.55 1.17
CA LEU A 74 17.63 5.99 0.22
C LEU A 74 16.52 5.22 0.95
N VAL A 75 16.88 4.42 1.94
CA VAL A 75 15.95 3.63 2.75
C VAL A 75 14.97 4.54 3.50
N VAL A 76 15.47 5.61 4.12
CA VAL A 76 14.61 6.60 4.81
C VAL A 76 13.61 7.23 3.84
N ARG A 77 14.07 7.64 2.64
CA ARG A 77 13.17 8.20 1.62
C ARG A 77 12.14 7.20 1.14
N GLN A 78 12.52 5.94 0.92
CA GLN A 78 11.57 4.89 0.54
C GLN A 78 10.51 4.69 1.61
N ILE A 79 10.89 4.60 2.89
CA ILE A 79 9.93 4.49 3.98
C ILE A 79 8.97 5.69 4.00
N VAL A 80 9.47 6.92 3.96
CA VAL A 80 8.64 8.13 4.02
C VAL A 80 7.65 8.18 2.86
N TYR A 81 8.12 8.00 1.63
CA TYR A 81 7.25 8.07 0.45
C TYR A 81 6.25 6.92 0.39
N SER A 82 6.65 5.70 0.79
CA SER A 82 5.73 4.56 0.84
C SER A 82 4.66 4.73 1.92
N VAL A 83 5.00 5.29 3.08
CA VAL A 83 4.01 5.63 4.12
C VAL A 83 3.01 6.65 3.57
N ILE A 84 3.49 7.74 2.96
CA ILE A 84 2.61 8.75 2.35
C ILE A 84 1.71 8.12 1.29
N ALA A 85 2.26 7.29 0.40
CA ALA A 85 1.49 6.59 -0.63
C ALA A 85 0.40 5.69 -0.03
N LEU A 86 0.73 4.91 1.02
CA LEU A 86 -0.23 4.04 1.69
C LEU A 86 -1.32 4.79 2.46
N LEU A 87 -1.02 5.98 3.01
CA LEU A 87 -2.03 6.87 3.58
C LEU A 87 -3.00 7.38 2.51
N VAL A 88 -2.47 7.82 1.36
CA VAL A 88 -3.29 8.26 0.23
C VAL A 88 -4.15 7.11 -0.30
N MET A 89 -3.59 5.92 -0.45
CA MET A 89 -4.32 4.72 -0.88
C MET A 89 -5.40 4.31 0.14
N GLY A 90 -5.11 4.36 1.44
CA GLY A 90 -6.08 4.10 2.49
C GLY A 90 -7.25 5.09 2.47
N ALA A 91 -6.95 6.38 2.27
CA ALA A 91 -7.97 7.40 2.07
C ALA A 91 -8.77 7.16 0.78
N ALA A 92 -8.13 6.78 -0.33
CA ALA A 92 -8.78 6.50 -1.60
C ALA A 92 -9.76 5.31 -1.50
N VAL A 93 -9.35 4.21 -0.87
CA VAL A 93 -10.26 3.07 -0.64
C VAL A 93 -11.41 3.48 0.27
N ALA A 94 -11.13 4.17 1.38
CA ALA A 94 -12.19 4.65 2.27
C ALA A 94 -13.19 5.59 1.57
N TRP A 95 -12.69 6.40 0.63
CA TRP A 95 -13.48 7.28 -0.21
C TRP A 95 -14.40 6.49 -1.15
N LEU A 96 -13.91 5.43 -1.81
CA LEU A 96 -14.73 4.58 -2.67
C LEU A 96 -15.87 3.91 -1.87
N TYR A 97 -15.57 3.42 -0.68
CA TYR A 97 -16.57 2.78 0.19
C TYR A 97 -17.61 3.74 0.78
N ARG A 98 -17.27 5.02 0.93
CA ARG A 98 -18.25 6.02 1.40
C ARG A 98 -19.39 6.23 0.39
N ASN A 99 -19.10 6.07 -0.90
CA ASN A 99 -20.05 6.35 -1.98
C ASN A 99 -20.96 5.15 -2.24
N GLY A 100 -20.45 3.91 -2.12
CA GLY A 100 -21.27 2.69 -2.20
C GLY A 100 -22.38 2.64 -1.15
N ALA A 101 -22.11 3.12 0.07
CA ALA A 101 -23.12 3.22 1.13
C ALA A 101 -24.21 4.28 0.87
N ARG A 102 -23.93 5.31 0.04
CA ARG A 102 -24.93 6.33 -0.34
C ARG A 102 -25.85 5.87 -1.46
N GLY A 103 -25.37 5.00 -2.35
CA GLY A 103 -26.17 4.46 -3.46
C GLY A 103 -27.12 3.33 -3.07
N ALA A 104 -26.89 2.64 -1.95
CA ALA A 104 -27.77 1.58 -1.44
C ALA A 104 -28.89 2.09 -0.52
N ALA A 105 -28.91 3.40 -0.22
CA ALA A 105 -29.90 4.06 0.63
C ALA A 105 -30.86 4.97 -0.17
N ALA A 106 -30.81 4.89 -1.51
CA ALA A 106 -31.71 5.55 -2.46
C ALA A 106 -32.47 4.48 -3.25
#